data_AF-A0A4D7QML1-F1
#
_entry.id   AF-A0A4D7QML1-F1
#
_cell.length_a   1.000
_cell.length_b   1.000
_cell.length_c   1.000
_cell.angle_alpha   90.00
_cell.angle_beta   90.00
_cell.angle_gamma   90.00
#
_symmetry.space_group_name_H-M   'P 1'
#
loop_
_entity.id
_entity.type
_entity.pdbx_description
1 polymer ?
#
loop_
_entity_poly.entity_id
_entity_poly.type
_entity_poly.pdbx_seq_one_letter_code
_entity_poly.pdbx_strand_id
1 'polypeptide(L)' 'MEASVTDRLASYGAALKTSGAVQKREIRRWLNNRAENPHQPFRHRELATLRFRRMKSQQKFAEFHGSIHNHINQ' A
#
# COMPACT_ATOMS: atom_id res chain seq x y z
N MET A 1 17.61 9.25 7.40
CA MET A 1 17.50 7.78 7.31
C MET A 1 16.02 7.43 7.40
N GLU A 2 15.42 6.88 6.36
CA GLU A 2 14.00 6.50 6.40
C GLU A 2 13.79 5.21 7.20
N ALA A 3 12.88 5.27 8.17
CA ALA A 3 12.34 4.10 8.86
C ALA A 3 11.12 3.59 8.08
N SER A 4 11.07 2.28 7.83
CA SER A 4 9.94 1.67 7.12
C SER A 4 8.84 1.33 8.14
N VAL A 5 7.68 1.96 8.00
CA VAL A 5 6.52 1.69 8.85
C VAL A 5 5.76 0.51 8.24
N THR A 6 5.62 -0.58 8.99
CA THR A 6 4.95 -1.80 8.49
C THR A 6 3.96 -2.36 9.50
N ASP A 7 2.95 -3.08 9.00
CA ASP A 7 1.99 -3.78 9.83
C ASP A 7 2.62 -4.98 10.58
N ARG A 8 1.94 -5.47 11.62
CA ARG A 8 2.41 -6.59 12.47
C ARG A 8 2.34 -7.97 11.81
N LEU A 9 1.85 -8.06 10.57
CA LEU A 9 1.83 -9.28 9.76
C LEU A 9 3.22 -9.94 9.63
N ALA A 10 3.26 -11.27 9.77
CA ALA A 10 4.49 -12.08 9.71
C ALA A 10 5.18 -12.04 8.34
N SER A 11 4.42 -11.84 7.26
CA SER A 11 4.92 -11.68 5.89
C SER A 11 5.87 -10.49 5.75
N TYR A 12 5.56 -9.36 6.39
CA TYR A 12 6.45 -8.19 6.40
C TYR A 12 7.75 -8.46 7.16
N GLY A 13 7.71 -9.27 8.23
CA GLY A 13 8.91 -9.69 8.94
C GLY A 13 9.87 -10.50 8.06
N ALA A 14 9.35 -11.38 7.21
CA ALA A 14 10.14 -12.13 6.23
C ALA A 14 10.73 -11.19 5.15
N ALA A 15 9.92 -10.31 4.57
CA ALA A 15 10.37 -9.35 3.55
C ALA A 15 11.44 -8.38 4.07
N LEU A 16 11.30 -7.90 5.31
CA LEU A 16 12.28 -7.02 5.95
C LEU A 16 13.60 -7.73 6.27
N LYS A 17 13.56 -9.03 6.58
CA LYS A 17 14.77 -9.86 6.72
C LYS A 17 15.51 -9.99 5.41
N THR A 18 14.80 -10.29 4.32
CA THR A 18 15.39 -10.37 2.98
C THR A 18 15.97 -9.02 2.54
N SER A 19 15.34 -7.91 2.92
CA SER A 19 15.75 -6.55 2.52
C SER A 19 16.75 -5.90 3.48
N GLY A 20 17.18 -6.58 4.55
CA GLY A 20 18.11 -6.03 5.55
C GLY A 20 17.56 -4.88 6.39
N ALA A 21 16.25 -4.61 6.33
CA ALA A 21 15.60 -3.44 6.94
C ALA A 21 14.96 -3.74 8.32
N VAL A 22 15.26 -4.91 8.91
CA VAL A 22 14.67 -5.38 10.18
C VAL A 22 14.85 -4.37 11.32
N GLN A 23 16.02 -3.74 11.43
CA GLN A 23 16.34 -2.79 12.50
C GLN A 23 15.67 -1.42 12.31
N LYS A 24 15.15 -1.13 11.11
CA LYS A 24 14.51 0.15 10.76
C LYS A 24 12.99 0.07 10.72
N ARG A 25 12.42 -1.01 11.28
CA ARG A 25 10.98 -1.25 11.33
C ARG A 25 10.35 -0.48 12.47
N GLU A 26 9.48 0.48 12.16
CA GLU A 26 8.66 1.17 13.15
C GLU A 26 7.23 0.64 13.12
N ILE A 27 6.78 0.01 14.21
CA ILE A 27 5.44 -0.55 14.30
C ILE A 27 4.56 0.48 15.02
N ARG A 28 3.87 1.32 14.25
CA ARG A 28 2.93 2.30 14.80
C ARG A 28 1.62 2.26 14.03
N ARG A 29 0.55 1.92 14.74
CA ARG A 29 -0.81 1.83 14.19
C ARG A 29 -1.25 3.11 13.47
N TRP A 30 -0.95 4.28 14.02
CA TRP A 30 -1.27 5.56 13.39
C TRP A 30 -0.50 5.82 12.09
N LEU A 31 0.78 5.46 12.05
CA LEU A 31 1.61 5.61 10.83
C LEU A 31 1.18 4.60 9.75
N ASN A 32 0.85 3.37 10.14
CA ASN A 32 0.29 2.37 9.23
C ASN A 32 -1.08 2.82 8.70
N ASN A 33 -1.95 3.35 9.56
CA ASN A 33 -3.24 3.88 9.14
C ASN A 33 -3.07 5.06 8.18
N ARG A 34 -2.07 5.93 8.37
CA ARG A 34 -1.77 7.03 7.44
C ARG A 34 -1.29 6.51 6.08
N ALA A 35 -0.45 5.47 6.06
CA ALA A 35 -0.01 4.84 4.82
C ALA A 35 -1.16 4.07 4.12
N GLU A 36 -2.09 3.50 4.89
CA GLU A 36 -3.24 2.74 4.39
C GLU A 36 -4.47 3.59 4.02
N ASN A 37 -4.61 4.80 4.59
CA ASN A 37 -5.77 5.67 4.33
C ASN A 37 -5.94 6.03 2.83
N PRO A 38 -4.85 6.34 2.09
CA PRO A 38 -4.90 6.51 0.64
C PRO A 38 -5.37 5.27 -0.12
N HIS A 39 -5.21 4.08 0.45
CA HIS A 39 -5.62 2.82 -0.18
C HIS A 39 -7.10 2.49 0.07
N GLN A 40 -7.77 3.13 1.03
CA GLN A 40 -9.19 2.89 1.33
C GLN A 40 -10.12 3.15 0.12
N PRO A 41 -10.04 4.29 -0.61
CA PRO A 41 -10.87 4.53 -1.79
C PRO A 41 -10.55 3.54 -2.91
N PHE A 42 -9.28 3.17 -3.05
CA PHE A 42 -8.84 2.15 -4.02
C PHE A 42 -9.46 0.79 -3.68
N ARG A 43 -9.38 0.32 -2.43
CA ARG A 43 -10.02 -0.94 -2.00
C ARG A 43 -11.53 -0.92 -2.20
N HIS A 44 -12.21 0.17 -1.87
CA HIS A 44 -13.65 0.26 -2.10
C HIS A 44 -14.01 0.19 -3.59
N ARG A 45 -13.25 0.88 -4.46
CA ARG A 45 -13.48 0.84 -5.90
C ARG A 45 -13.07 -0.50 -6.50
N GLU A 46 -11.97 -1.09 -6.07
CA GLU A 46 -11.51 -2.44 -6.45
C GLU A 46 -12.57 -3.48 -6.08
N LEU A 47 -13.13 -3.43 -4.86
CA LEU A 47 -14.23 -4.30 -4.46
C LEU A 47 -15.48 -4.09 -5.33
N ALA A 48 -15.85 -2.83 -5.61
CA ALA A 48 -16.95 -2.51 -6.54
C ALA A 48 -16.66 -2.94 -7.98
N THR A 49 -15.38 -3.04 -8.36
CA THR A 49 -14.90 -3.45 -9.69
C THR A 49 -14.25 -4.84 -9.72
N LEU A 50 -14.46 -5.69 -8.70
CA LEU A 50 -14.03 -7.11 -8.66
C LEU A 50 -14.57 -7.94 -9.83
N ARG A 51 -15.42 -7.34 -10.66
CA ARG A 51 -15.91 -7.83 -11.94
C ARG A 51 -15.05 -7.39 -13.13
N PHE A 52 -13.83 -6.87 -12.94
CA PHE A 52 -12.93 -6.58 -14.05
C PHE A 52 -12.67 -7.87 -14.83
N ARG A 53 -13.37 -8.00 -15.96
CA ARG A 53 -13.27 -9.16 -16.86
C ARG A 53 -11.86 -9.34 -17.45
N ARG A 54 -10.98 -8.34 -17.33
CA ARG A 54 -9.61 -8.33 -17.87
C ARG A 54 -8.63 -7.61 -16.95
N MET A 55 -7.49 -8.25 -16.68
CA MET A 55 -6.37 -7.71 -15.88
C MET A 55 -5.87 -6.34 -16.35
N LYS A 56 -5.81 -6.11 -17.67
CA LYS A 56 -5.38 -4.82 -18.24
C LYS A 56 -6.26 -3.63 -17.80
N SER A 57 -7.53 -3.87 -17.51
CA SER A 57 -8.45 -2.84 -17.00
C SER A 57 -8.14 -2.49 -15.55
N GLN A 58 -7.80 -3.50 -14.73
CA GLN A 58 -7.39 -3.31 -13.34
C GLN A 58 -6.06 -2.57 -13.24
N GLN A 59 -5.08 -2.90 -14.10
CA GLN A 59 -3.78 -2.20 -14.14
C GLN A 59 -3.95 -0.71 -14.46
N LYS A 60 -4.68 -0.37 -15.53
CA LYS A 60 -4.96 1.03 -15.88
C LYS A 60 -5.70 1.77 -14.77
N PHE A 61 -6.62 1.08 -14.10
CA PHE A 61 -7.34 1.65 -12.97
C PHE A 61 -6.40 1.98 -11.81
N ALA A 62 -5.47 1.08 -11.47
CA ALA A 62 -4.46 1.28 -10.44
C ALA A 62 -3.46 2.41 -10.78
N GLU A 63 -3.01 2.49 -12.03
CA GLU A 63 -2.10 3.55 -12.50
C GLU A 63 -2.72 4.94 -12.35
N PHE A 64 -3.96 5.13 -12.80
CA PHE A 64 -4.68 6.41 -12.70
C PHE A 64 -4.90 6.81 -11.23
N HIS A 65 -5.34 5.85 -10.42
CA HIS A 65 -5.60 6.10 -9.00
C HIS A 65 -4.33 6.39 -8.18
N GLY A 66 -3.23 5.69 -8.49
CA GLY A 66 -1.93 5.94 -7.89
C GLY A 66 -1.38 7.31 -8.26
N SER A 67 -1.52 7.72 -9.53
CA SER A 67 -1.11 9.06 -9.99
C SER A 67 -1.84 10.19 -9.26
N ILE A 68 -3.17 10.07 -9.06
CA ILE A 68 -3.95 11.07 -8.30
C ILE A 68 -3.50 11.14 -6.84
N HIS A 69 -3.33 9.99 -6.18
CA HIS A 69 -2.89 9.97 -4.79
C HIS A 69 -1.47 10.50 -4.61
N ASN A 70 -0.57 10.23 -5.57
CA ASN A 70 0.78 10.75 -5.55
C ASN A 70 0.80 12.27 -5.82
N HIS A 71 -0.06 12.78 -6.71
CA HIS A 71 -0.14 14.19 -7.03
C HIS A 71 -0.71 15.04 -5.88
N ILE A 72 -1.68 14.52 -5.12
CA ILE A 72 -2.26 15.23 -3.95
C ILE A 72 -1.30 15.24 -2.75
N ASN A 73 -0.38 14.28 -2.67
CA ASN A 73 0.59 14.17 -1.58
C ASN A 73 2.00 14.71 -1.94
N GLN A 74 2.14 15.35 -3.10
CA GLN A 74 3.37 16.05 -3.53
C GLN A 74 3.43 17.45 -2.92
#